data_AF-A0A1M7YI98-F1
#
_entry.id   AF-A0A1M7YI98-F1
#
_cell.length_a   1.000
_cell.length_b   1.000
_cell.length_c   1.000
_cell.angle_alpha   90.00
_cell.angle_beta   90.00
_cell.angle_gamma   90.00
#
_symmetry.space_group_name_H-M   'P 1'
#
loop_
_entity.id
_entity.type
_entity.pdbx_description
1 polymer ?
#
loop_
_entity_poly.entity_id
_entity_poly.type
_entity_poly.pdbx_seq_one_letter_code
_entity_poly.pdbx_strand_id
1 'polypeptide(L)'
;MTMKQRRIHAIIHVATVAAGGVGAGLAKLPGSDMPVLCVLQQAMIIAIGHEYGCELAKTDAKHLLLTFPAGYGGKALSGVLIGWLPGFGSLIRASTAMVITESIGWTANAYFANNDTST
;
A
#
# COMPACT_ATOMS: atom_id res chain seq x y z
N MET A 1 16.07 -4.05 -15.90
CA MET A 1 14.80 -4.32 -15.21
C MET A 1 14.02 -5.35 -16.02
N THR A 2 13.62 -6.47 -15.41
CA THR A 2 12.88 -7.56 -16.09
C THR A 2 11.44 -7.12 -16.39
N MET A 3 10.71 -7.90 -17.21
CA MET A 3 9.28 -7.63 -17.49
C MET A 3 8.43 -7.72 -16.22
N LYS A 4 8.67 -8.74 -15.38
CA LYS A 4 8.04 -8.90 -14.05
C LYS A 4 8.27 -7.68 -13.16
N GLN A 5 9.52 -7.22 -13.04
CA GLN A 5 9.86 -6.03 -12.26
C GLN A 5 9.13 -4.77 -12.74
N ARG A 6 9.01 -4.57 -14.07
CA ARG A 6 8.28 -3.42 -14.63
C ARG A 6 6.79 -3.45 -14.31
N ARG A 7 6.15 -4.63 -14.37
CA ARG A 7 4.74 -4.79 -14.03
C ARG A 7 4.47 -4.52 -12.56
N ILE A 8 5.31 -5.08 -11.67
CA ILE A 8 5.21 -4.83 -10.23
C ILE A 8 5.36 -3.35 -9.91
N HIS A 9 6.37 -2.68 -10.48
CA HIS A 9 6.54 -1.24 -10.31
C HIS A 9 5.31 -0.45 -10.80
N ALA A 10 4.74 -0.82 -11.95
CA ALA A 10 3.53 -0.18 -12.47
C ALA A 10 2.31 -0.39 -11.55
N ILE A 11 2.12 -1.61 -11.03
CA ILE A 11 1.06 -1.93 -10.06
C ILE A 11 1.18 -1.05 -8.81
N ILE A 12 2.39 -0.97 -8.23
CA ILE A 12 2.68 -0.15 -7.06
C ILE A 12 2.40 1.32 -7.37
N HIS A 13 2.94 1.84 -8.48
CA HIS A 13 2.83 3.25 -8.83
C HIS A 13 1.38 3.68 -9.08
N VAL A 14 0.60 2.87 -9.80
CA VAL A 14 -0.83 3.15 -10.06
C VAL A 14 -1.63 3.13 -8.76
N ALA A 15 -1.39 2.16 -7.89
CA ALA A 15 -2.03 2.10 -6.57
C ALA A 15 -1.67 3.32 -5.72
N THR A 16 -0.40 3.73 -5.70
CA THR A 16 0.08 4.93 -5.01
C THR A 16 -0.64 6.19 -5.51
N VAL A 17 -0.69 6.41 -6.83
CA VAL A 17 -1.38 7.56 -7.42
C VAL A 17 -2.87 7.56 -7.06
N ALA A 18 -3.53 6.41 -7.14
CA ALA A 18 -4.93 6.27 -6.76
C ALA A 18 -5.16 6.53 -5.27
N ALA A 19 -4.26 6.08 -4.38
CA ALA A 19 -4.30 6.37 -2.95
C ALA A 19 -4.16 7.88 -2.66
N GLY A 20 -3.29 8.58 -3.40
CA GLY A 20 -3.17 10.04 -3.33
C GLY A 20 -4.48 10.73 -3.73
N GLY A 21 -5.13 10.26 -4.80
CA GLY A 21 -6.44 10.76 -5.24
C GLY A 21 -7.54 10.54 -4.20
N VAL A 22 -7.60 9.34 -3.59
CA VAL A 22 -8.54 9.02 -2.50
C VAL A 22 -8.31 9.92 -1.28
N GLY A 23 -7.05 10.08 -0.85
CA GLY A 23 -6.68 10.93 0.28
C GLY A 23 -6.98 12.42 0.05
N ALA A 24 -6.77 12.91 -1.18
CA ALA A 24 -7.11 14.29 -1.56
C ALA A 24 -8.63 14.52 -1.65
N GLY A 25 -9.37 13.57 -2.25
CA GLY A 25 -10.82 13.66 -2.47
C GLY A 25 -11.65 13.49 -1.20
N LEU A 26 -11.18 12.69 -0.24
CA LEU A 26 -11.87 12.40 1.03
C LEU A 26 -11.29 13.19 2.22
N ALA A 27 -10.38 14.14 1.97
CA ALA A 27 -9.64 14.88 2.99
C ALA A 27 -10.51 15.59 4.04
N LYS A 28 -11.77 15.87 3.75
CA LYS A 28 -12.70 16.60 4.64
C LYS A 28 -13.20 15.77 5.82
N LEU A 29 -13.09 14.44 5.78
CA LEU A 29 -13.57 13.57 6.86
C LEU A 29 -12.40 12.70 7.38
N PRO A 30 -12.00 12.81 8.65
CA PRO A 30 -10.93 11.99 9.21
C PRO A 30 -11.33 10.51 9.19
N GLY A 31 -10.47 9.66 8.61
CA GLY A 31 -10.68 8.20 8.55
C GLY A 31 -11.65 7.69 7.48
N SER A 32 -12.33 8.58 6.74
CA SER A 32 -13.29 8.18 5.69
C SER A 32 -12.65 7.50 4.47
N ASP A 33 -11.36 7.74 4.27
CA ASP A 33 -10.52 7.16 3.22
C ASP A 33 -10.00 5.77 3.59
N MET A 34 -9.98 5.40 4.88
CA MET A 34 -9.35 4.16 5.35
C MET A 34 -9.95 2.89 4.73
N PRO A 35 -11.29 2.70 4.63
CA PRO A 35 -11.84 1.50 4.02
C PRO A 35 -11.46 1.38 2.54
N VAL A 36 -11.47 2.52 1.82
CA VAL A 36 -11.14 2.57 0.39
C VAL A 36 -9.65 2.28 0.16
N LEU A 37 -8.77 2.88 0.97
CA LEU A 37 -7.33 2.64 0.92
C LEU A 37 -6.99 1.18 1.23
N CYS A 38 -7.64 0.56 2.22
CA CYS A 38 -7.44 -0.86 2.54
C CYS A 38 -7.82 -1.77 1.37
N VAL A 39 -8.94 -1.50 0.69
CA VAL A 39 -9.38 -2.29 -0.47
C VAL A 39 -8.39 -2.13 -1.63
N LEU A 40 -7.93 -0.91 -1.88
CA LEU A 40 -6.93 -0.61 -2.91
C LEU A 40 -5.61 -1.33 -2.63
N GLN A 41 -5.13 -1.29 -1.39
CA GLN A 41 -3.90 -1.95 -0.97
C GLN A 41 -4.00 -3.48 -1.03
N GLN A 42 -5.15 -4.06 -0.67
CA GLN A 42 -5.41 -5.49 -0.84
C GLN A 42 -5.34 -5.91 -2.32
N ALA A 43 -5.99 -5.17 -3.20
CA ALA A 43 -5.97 -5.45 -4.64
C ALA A 43 -4.55 -5.38 -5.21
N MET A 44 -3.76 -4.39 -4.76
CA MET A 44 -2.35 -4.25 -5.11
C MET A 44 -1.53 -5.47 -4.66
N ILE A 45 -1.70 -5.94 -3.41
CA ILE A 45 -0.99 -7.13 -2.89
C ILE A 45 -1.33 -8.38 -3.71
N ILE A 46 -2.61 -8.59 -4.05
CA ILE A 46 -3.06 -9.72 -4.88
C ILE A 46 -2.40 -9.66 -6.26
N ALA A 47 -2.40 -8.48 -6.90
CA ALA A 47 -1.81 -8.28 -8.21
C ALA A 47 -0.29 -8.52 -8.22
N ILE A 48 0.42 -8.11 -7.16
CA ILE A 48 1.85 -8.41 -7.00
C ILE A 48 2.04 -9.92 -6.84
N GLY A 49 1.28 -10.59 -5.98
CA GLY A 49 1.35 -12.04 -5.80
C GLY A 49 1.18 -12.83 -7.11
N HIS A 50 0.24 -12.39 -7.96
CA HIS A 50 0.04 -12.98 -9.29
C HIS A 50 1.29 -12.92 -10.19
N GLU A 51 2.08 -11.83 -10.14
CA GLU A 51 3.34 -11.73 -10.88
C GLU A 51 4.42 -12.71 -10.37
N TYR A 52 4.26 -13.23 -9.15
CA TYR A 52 5.06 -14.31 -8.58
C TYR A 52 4.43 -15.70 -8.73
N GLY A 53 3.29 -15.82 -9.42
CA GLY A 53 2.56 -17.08 -9.54
C GLY A 53 1.82 -17.50 -8.27
N CYS A 54 1.66 -16.60 -7.30
CA CYS A 54 0.89 -16.83 -6.08
C CYS A 54 -0.56 -16.36 -6.27
N GLU A 55 -1.51 -17.29 -6.28
CA GLU A 55 -2.94 -16.93 -6.17
C GLU A 55 -3.28 -16.70 -4.70
N LEU A 56 -3.77 -15.49 -4.39
CA LEU A 56 -4.09 -15.07 -3.03
C LEU A 56 -5.59 -14.87 -2.90
N ALA A 57 -6.20 -15.48 -1.88
CA ALA A 57 -7.54 -15.09 -1.50
C ALA A 57 -7.53 -13.66 -0.93
N LYS A 58 -8.66 -12.96 -1.05
CA LYS A 58 -8.80 -11.61 -0.47
C LYS A 58 -8.52 -11.58 1.04
N THR A 59 -8.85 -12.67 1.74
CA THR A 59 -8.55 -12.86 3.16
C THR A 59 -7.04 -12.88 3.40
N ASP A 60 -6.28 -13.61 2.58
CA ASP A 60 -4.83 -13.74 2.73
C ASP A 60 -4.13 -12.41 2.44
N ALA A 61 -4.58 -11.71 1.40
CA ALA A 61 -4.09 -10.36 1.10
C ALA A 61 -4.39 -9.38 2.24
N LYS A 62 -5.55 -9.49 2.90
CA LYS A 62 -5.89 -8.70 4.09
C LYS A 62 -4.98 -9.07 5.27
N HIS A 63 -4.66 -10.34 5.47
CA HIS A 63 -3.73 -10.77 6.52
C HIS A 63 -2.33 -10.20 6.26
N LEU A 64 -1.83 -10.31 5.02
CA LEU A 64 -0.55 -9.72 4.62
C LEU A 64 -0.53 -8.20 4.78
N LEU A 65 -1.62 -7.52 4.41
CA LEU A 65 -1.76 -6.08 4.63
C LEU A 65 -1.66 -5.70 6.11
N LEU A 66 -2.13 -6.55 7.03
CA LEU A 66 -2.03 -6.31 8.47
C LEU A 66 -0.63 -6.61 9.02
N THR A 67 0.13 -7.52 8.39
CA THR A 67 1.48 -7.90 8.84
C THR A 67 2.59 -7.05 8.23
N PHE A 68 2.42 -6.50 7.02
CA PHE A 68 3.43 -5.64 6.39
C PHE A 68 3.76 -4.36 7.17
N PRO A 69 2.77 -3.62 7.75
CA PRO A 69 3.05 -2.48 8.62
C PRO A 69 3.83 -2.86 9.89
N ALA A 70 3.70 -4.10 10.38
CA ALA A 70 4.46 -4.59 11.53
C ALA A 70 5.94 -4.86 11.17
N GLY A 71 6.22 -5.23 9.91
CA GLY A 71 7.57 -5.45 9.40
C GLY A 71 8.34 -4.17 9.05
N TYR A 72 7.63 -3.10 8.68
CA TYR A 72 8.21 -1.77 8.42
C TYR A 72 7.35 -0.66 9.06
N GLY A 73 7.72 -0.25 10.27
CA GLY A 73 7.46 1.12 10.69
C GLY A 73 6.25 1.37 11.59
N GLY A 74 6.33 0.91 12.84
CA GLY A 74 5.67 1.61 13.95
C GLY A 74 6.04 3.12 13.98
N LYS A 75 7.22 3.48 13.46
CA LYS A 75 7.67 4.88 13.27
C LYS A 75 7.07 5.60 12.06
N ALA A 76 6.80 4.89 10.96
CA ALA A 76 6.14 5.50 9.80
C ALA A 76 4.70 5.84 10.15
N LEU A 77 3.99 4.90 10.79
CA LEU A 77 2.66 5.13 11.36
C LEU A 77 2.67 6.24 12.43
N SER A 78 3.71 6.32 13.28
CA SER A 78 3.80 7.41 14.27
C SER A 78 3.97 8.79 13.63
N GLY A 79 4.70 8.91 12.51
CA GLY A 79 4.82 10.16 11.75
C GLY A 79 3.49 10.59 11.11
N VAL A 80 2.70 9.62 10.65
CA VAL A 80 1.32 9.84 10.14
C VAL A 80 0.38 10.32 11.24
N LEU A 81 0.49 9.74 12.44
CA LEU A 81 -0.28 10.15 13.62
C LEU A 81 0.10 11.56 14.11
N ILE A 82 1.37 11.95 13.99
CA ILE A 82 1.85 13.32 14.32
C ILE A 82 1.37 14.34 13.27
N GLY A 83 1.24 13.94 12.00
CA GLY A 83 0.70 14.78 10.92
C GLY A 83 -0.82 15.02 10.98
N TRP A 84 -1.52 14.38 11.93
CA TRP A 84 -2.95 14.54 12.19
C TRP A 84 -3.27 15.81 13.01
N LEU A 85 -2.56 16.92 12.76
CA LEU A 85 -2.89 18.22 13.33
C LEU A 85 -3.89 18.96 12.42
N PRO A 86 -5.04 19.43 12.95
CA PRO A 86 -6.05 20.11 12.15
C PRO A 86 -5.53 21.46 11.64
N GLY A 87 -5.49 21.65 10.31
CA GLY A 87 -5.11 22.94 9.68
C GLY A 87 -4.31 22.83 8.38
N PHE A 88 -3.63 21.71 8.12
CA PHE A 88 -2.78 21.48 6.92
C PHE A 88 -3.26 20.28 6.06
N GLY A 89 -4.52 19.88 6.22
CA GLY A 89 -4.96 18.48 6.17
C GLY A 89 -4.99 17.74 4.82
N SER A 90 -5.32 18.35 3.68
CA SER A 90 -5.56 17.55 2.45
C SER A 90 -4.29 17.06 1.76
N LEU A 91 -3.30 17.95 1.59
CA LEU A 91 -2.06 17.63 0.87
C LEU A 91 -1.16 16.67 1.67
N ILE A 92 -1.10 16.84 2.99
CA ILE A 92 -0.39 15.93 3.88
C ILE A 92 -1.05 14.55 3.89
N ARG A 93 -2.39 14.47 3.83
CA ARG A 93 -3.11 13.19 3.76
C ARG A 93 -2.90 12.46 2.44
N ALA A 94 -2.95 13.17 1.32
CA ALA A 94 -2.68 12.60 0.01
C ALA A 94 -1.25 12.03 -0.09
N SER A 95 -0.25 12.82 0.29
CA SER A 95 1.16 12.39 0.29
C SER A 95 1.41 11.24 1.28
N THR A 96 0.80 11.28 2.45
CA THR A 96 0.90 10.20 3.43
C THR A 96 0.28 8.90 2.93
N ALA A 97 -0.91 8.96 2.33
CA ALA A 97 -1.58 7.80 1.74
C ALA A 97 -0.75 7.19 0.59
N MET A 98 -0.10 8.04 -0.22
CA MET A 98 0.84 7.61 -1.26
C MET A 98 2.04 6.87 -0.66
N VAL A 99 2.73 7.47 0.31
CA VAL A 99 3.91 6.86 0.95
C VAL A 99 3.58 5.53 1.63
N ILE A 100 2.45 5.45 2.35
CA ILE A 100 1.99 4.20 2.95
C ILE A 100 1.74 3.14 1.87
N THR A 101 1.01 3.49 0.80
CA THR A 101 0.65 2.53 -0.24
C THR A 101 1.88 2.03 -1.00
N GLU A 102 2.80 2.92 -1.34
CA GLU A 102 4.04 2.56 -2.01
C GLU A 102 4.91 1.65 -1.14
N SER A 103 5.04 1.97 0.15
CA SER A 103 5.84 1.15 1.08
C SER A 103 5.25 -0.25 1.29
N ILE A 104 3.92 -0.38 1.40
CA ILE A 104 3.23 -1.68 1.43
C ILE A 104 3.50 -2.46 0.14
N GLY A 105 3.41 -1.80 -1.02
CA GLY A 105 3.67 -2.42 -2.32
C GLY A 105 5.07 -3.00 -2.44
N TRP A 106 6.09 -2.22 -2.06
CA TRP A 106 7.48 -2.71 -2.07
C TRP A 106 7.74 -3.80 -1.04
N THR A 107 7.07 -3.75 0.11
CA THR A 107 7.15 -4.81 1.13
C THR A 107 6.52 -6.11 0.62
N ALA A 108 5.38 -6.03 -0.05
CA ALA A 108 4.73 -7.18 -0.68
C ALA A 108 5.64 -7.81 -1.75
N ASN A 109 6.24 -6.98 -2.61
CA ASN A 109 7.23 -7.44 -3.60
C ASN A 109 8.40 -8.19 -2.95
N ALA A 110 8.98 -7.66 -1.87
CA ALA A 110 10.06 -8.33 -1.14
C ALA A 110 9.59 -9.63 -0.48
N TYR A 111 8.39 -9.64 0.11
CA TYR A 111 7.80 -10.84 0.69
C TYR A 111 7.66 -11.96 -0.33
N PHE A 112 7.02 -11.70 -1.48
CA PHE A 112 6.85 -12.74 -2.50
C PHE A 112 8.17 -13.14 -3.15
N ALA A 113 9.11 -12.21 -3.37
CA ALA A 113 10.42 -12.56 -3.90
C ALA A 113 11.20 -13.54 -3.01
N ASN A 114 11.09 -13.41 -1.69
CA ASN A 114 11.75 -14.32 -0.74
C ASN A 114 11.05 -15.68 -0.61
N ASN A 115 9.78 -15.78 -1.02
CA ASN A 115 8.98 -17.00 -0.95
C ASN A 115 8.82 -17.69 -2.31
N ASP A 116 9.30 -17.08 -3.39
CA ASP A 116 9.33 -17.66 -4.74
C ASP A 116 10.50 -18.64 -4.81
N THR A 117 10.22 -19.93 -4.61
CA THR A 117 11.20 -21.02 -4.60
C THR A 117 11.66 -21.47 -6.00
N SER A 118 11.34 -20.69 -7.04
CA SER A 118 11.63 -21.00 -8.45
C SER A 118 13.08 -20.69 -8.91
N THR A 119 14.07 -20.84 -8.02
CA THR A 119 15.52 -20.86 -8.37
C THR A 119 16.04 -22.28 -8.39
#